data_AF-A0A0B0P7J8-F1
#
_entry.id   AF-A0A0B0P7J8-F1
#
_cell.length_a   1.000
_cell.length_b   1.000
_cell.length_c   1.000
_cell.angle_alpha   90.00
_cell.angle_beta   90.00
_cell.angle_gamma   90.00
#
_symmetry.space_group_name_H-M   'P 1'
#
loop_
_entity.id
_entity.type
_entity.pdbx_description
1 polymer ?
#
loop_
_entity_poly.entity_id
_entity_poly.type
_entity_poly.pdbx_seq_one_letter_code
_entity_poly.pdbx_strand_id
1 'polypeptide(L)'
;MLVNLSIPWVIIGHSERRALLNESNEFVGDKVAYALSQGLKVIACIGETLEERESGSTMAVVAAQTKAIAGKVTNWDNVVLAYEPVWAIGTGKVATPAQAQEVHCELRKWLHENVGGDIAASTRIIYGGSVNGANCKELAAQPDVDGFLVGGASLKPEFVDIIKAAMVKKN
;
A
#
# COMPACT_ATOMS: atom_id res chain seq x y z
N MET A 1 0.49 5.43 23.33
CA MET A 1 1.32 4.25 23.67
C MET A 1 2.49 4.06 22.70
N LEU A 2 2.28 3.80 21.40
CA LEU A 2 3.37 3.56 20.44
C LEU A 2 4.45 4.67 20.44
N VAL A 3 4.03 5.94 20.41
CA VAL A 3 4.92 7.11 20.50
C VAL A 3 5.73 7.12 21.80
N ASN A 4 5.10 6.77 22.93
CA ASN A 4 5.77 6.70 24.23
C ASN A 4 6.82 5.58 24.27
N LEU A 5 6.63 4.50 23.51
CA LEU A 5 7.61 3.43 23.29
C LEU A 5 8.61 3.77 22.17
N SER A 6 8.60 5.00 21.64
CA SER A 6 9.45 5.44 20.53
C SER A 6 9.31 4.60 19.24
N ILE A 7 8.13 4.03 19.01
CA ILE A 7 7.82 3.32 17.76
C ILE A 7 7.31 4.36 16.74
N PRO A 8 8.01 4.59 15.61
CA PRO A 8 7.72 5.71 14.71
C PRO A 8 6.68 5.40 13.63
N TRP A 9 6.37 4.12 13.37
CA TRP A 9 5.49 3.70 12.27
C TRP A 9 4.35 2.81 12.78
N VAL A 10 3.22 2.85 12.07
CA VAL A 10 2.09 1.94 12.27
C VAL A 10 1.49 1.52 10.93
N ILE A 11 1.09 0.25 10.81
CA ILE A 11 0.32 -0.27 9.68
C ILE A 11 -1.17 -0.17 10.02
N ILE A 12 -1.97 0.42 9.13
CA ILE A 12 -3.40 0.64 9.34
C ILE A 12 -4.17 0.22 8.09
N GLY A 13 -5.28 -0.49 8.27
CA GLY A 13 -6.14 -0.91 7.17
C GLY A 13 -5.62 -2.08 6.36
N HIS A 14 -4.69 -2.88 6.93
CA HIS A 14 -4.25 -4.13 6.31
C HIS A 14 -5.44 -5.02 5.93
N SER A 15 -5.36 -5.67 4.77
CA SER A 15 -6.42 -6.51 4.20
C SER A 15 -7.02 -7.51 5.20
N GLU A 16 -6.18 -8.20 5.98
CA GLU A 16 -6.60 -9.12 7.03
C GLU A 16 -7.48 -8.46 8.09
N ARG A 17 -7.19 -7.22 8.50
CA ARG A 17 -8.01 -6.50 9.48
C ARG A 17 -9.34 -6.07 8.88
N ARG A 18 -9.34 -5.64 7.61
CA ARG A 18 -10.57 -5.31 6.89
C ARG A 18 -11.49 -6.53 6.76
N ALA A 19 -10.93 -7.67 6.37
CA ALA A 19 -11.68 -8.89 6.12
C ALA A 19 -12.10 -9.62 7.41
N LEU A 20 -11.18 -9.83 8.34
CA LEU A 20 -11.40 -10.67 9.53
C LEU A 20 -11.94 -9.90 10.73
N LEU A 21 -11.65 -8.60 10.81
CA LEU A 21 -12.07 -7.73 11.92
C LEU A 21 -13.05 -6.65 11.47
N ASN A 22 -13.51 -6.71 10.22
CA ASN A 22 -14.53 -5.84 9.65
C ASN A 22 -14.21 -4.34 9.76
N GLU A 23 -12.93 -3.96 9.62
CA GLU A 23 -12.53 -2.54 9.61
C GLU A 23 -13.02 -1.85 8.31
N SER A 24 -13.99 -0.93 8.45
CA SER A 24 -14.54 -0.16 7.33
C SER A 24 -13.56 0.90 6.81
N ASN A 25 -13.88 1.47 5.64
CA ASN A 25 -13.08 2.55 5.05
C ASN A 25 -12.99 3.78 5.96
N GLU A 26 -14.11 4.17 6.55
CA GLU A 26 -14.23 5.32 7.44
C GLU A 26 -13.44 5.06 8.73
N PHE A 27 -13.56 3.86 9.30
CA PHE A 27 -12.83 3.49 10.50
C PHE A 27 -11.31 3.50 10.27
N VAL A 28 -10.86 3.03 9.10
CA VAL A 28 -9.45 3.13 8.69
C VAL A 28 -9.04 4.59 8.53
N GLY A 29 -9.84 5.42 7.84
CA GLY A 29 -9.57 6.84 7.67
C GLY A 29 -9.41 7.58 9.01
N ASP A 30 -10.32 7.32 9.96
CA ASP A 30 -10.25 7.90 11.31
C ASP A 30 -8.99 7.44 12.07
N LYS A 31 -8.59 6.17 11.95
CA LYS A 31 -7.34 5.66 12.54
C LYS A 31 -6.10 6.31 11.94
N VAL A 32 -6.05 6.47 10.62
CA VAL A 32 -4.92 7.13 9.94
C VAL A 32 -4.78 8.56 10.43
N ALA A 33 -5.87 9.33 10.43
CA ALA A 33 -5.87 10.71 10.89
C ALA A 33 -5.45 10.82 12.36
N TYR A 34 -5.98 9.95 13.23
CA TYR A 34 -5.59 9.94 14.64
C TYR A 34 -4.11 9.60 14.82
N ALA A 35 -3.59 8.57 14.14
CA ALA A 35 -2.17 8.19 14.24
C ALA A 35 -1.24 9.33 13.82
N LEU A 36 -1.53 10.00 12.70
CA LEU A 36 -0.79 11.17 12.22
C LEU A 36 -0.85 12.32 13.23
N SER A 37 -2.02 12.58 13.85
CA SER A 37 -2.18 13.64 14.87
C SER A 37 -1.30 13.42 16.11
N GLN A 38 -0.95 12.16 16.39
CA GLN A 38 -0.07 11.79 17.50
C GLN A 38 1.41 11.78 17.11
N GLY A 39 1.74 12.11 15.85
CA GLY A 39 3.12 12.14 15.34
C GLY A 39 3.66 10.80 14.84
N LEU A 40 2.79 9.80 14.63
CA LEU A 40 3.20 8.56 13.97
C LEU A 40 3.26 8.75 12.46
N LYS A 41 4.13 7.98 11.81
CA LYS A 41 4.10 7.75 10.38
C LYS A 41 3.22 6.54 10.07
N VAL A 42 2.52 6.56 8.95
CA VAL A 42 1.47 5.57 8.65
C VAL A 42 1.74 4.87 7.32
N ILE A 43 1.72 3.54 7.35
CA ILE A 43 1.52 2.71 6.16
C ILE A 43 0.03 2.39 6.11
N ALA A 44 -0.68 3.03 5.19
CA ALA A 44 -2.12 2.86 5.01
C ALA A 44 -2.39 1.88 3.87
N CYS A 45 -3.05 0.76 4.18
CA CYS A 45 -3.26 -0.29 3.20
C CYS A 45 -4.64 -0.23 2.54
N ILE A 46 -4.64 -0.57 1.26
CA ILE A 46 -5.78 -0.59 0.36
C ILE A 46 -5.63 -1.75 -0.62
N GLY A 47 -6.72 -2.25 -1.17
CA GLY A 47 -6.70 -3.43 -2.01
C GLY A 47 -8.09 -3.99 -2.28
N GLU A 48 -8.22 -4.72 -3.37
CA GLU A 48 -9.45 -5.38 -3.79
C GLU A 48 -9.35 -6.91 -3.69
N THR A 49 -10.48 -7.53 -3.38
CA THR A 49 -10.68 -8.97 -3.35
C THR A 49 -10.76 -9.57 -4.77
N LEU A 50 -10.74 -10.91 -4.85
CA LEU A 50 -10.86 -11.60 -6.13
C LEU A 50 -12.19 -11.31 -6.83
N GLU A 51 -13.29 -11.31 -6.08
CA GLU A 51 -14.63 -11.04 -6.60
C GLU A 51 -14.72 -9.62 -7.16
N GLU A 52 -14.21 -8.63 -6.43
CA GLU A 52 -14.18 -7.23 -6.86
C GLU A 52 -13.30 -7.03 -8.11
N ARG A 53 -12.20 -7.77 -8.24
CA ARG A 53 -11.38 -7.73 -9.45
C ARG A 53 -12.09 -8.35 -10.65
N GLU A 54 -12.68 -9.54 -10.47
CA GLU A 54 -13.39 -10.25 -11.54
C GLU A 54 -14.66 -9.51 -11.99
N SER A 55 -15.25 -8.67 -11.13
CA SER A 55 -16.35 -7.77 -11.49
C SER A 55 -15.91 -6.47 -12.17
N GLY A 56 -14.61 -6.25 -12.38
CA GLY A 56 -14.07 -5.01 -12.95
C GLY A 56 -14.08 -3.81 -12.00
N SER A 57 -14.17 -4.04 -10.68
CA SER A 57 -14.34 -3.00 -9.66
C SER A 57 -13.03 -2.60 -8.97
N THR A 58 -11.85 -3.10 -9.40
CA THR A 58 -10.55 -2.84 -8.75
C THR A 58 -10.36 -1.36 -8.39
N MET A 59 -10.40 -0.45 -9.38
CA MET A 59 -10.16 0.97 -9.10
C MET A 59 -11.31 1.63 -8.35
N ALA A 60 -12.55 1.16 -8.46
CA ALA A 60 -13.66 1.69 -7.68
C ALA A 60 -13.46 1.41 -6.18
N VAL A 61 -13.02 0.19 -5.83
CA VAL A 61 -12.73 -0.23 -4.45
C VAL A 61 -11.52 0.52 -3.91
N VAL A 62 -10.41 0.50 -4.64
CA VAL A 62 -9.16 1.16 -4.26
C VAL A 62 -9.36 2.68 -4.09
N ALA A 63 -10.09 3.33 -5.00
CA ALA A 63 -10.41 4.75 -4.90
C ALA A 63 -11.32 5.06 -3.69
N ALA A 64 -12.33 4.23 -3.42
CA ALA A 64 -13.21 4.43 -2.27
C ALA A 64 -12.44 4.32 -0.93
N GLN A 65 -11.56 3.32 -0.82
CA GLN A 65 -10.69 3.15 0.35
C GLN A 65 -9.74 4.34 0.52
N THR A 66 -9.10 4.79 -0.57
CA THR A 66 -8.18 5.94 -0.55
C THR A 66 -8.90 7.24 -0.25
N LYS A 67 -10.11 7.44 -0.78
CA LYS A 67 -10.96 8.60 -0.52
C LYS A 67 -11.31 8.75 0.94
N ALA A 68 -11.63 7.66 1.63
CA ALA A 68 -11.94 7.71 3.06
C ALA A 68 -10.74 8.19 3.91
N ILE A 69 -9.52 7.85 3.50
CA ILE A 69 -8.29 8.36 4.11
C ILE A 69 -8.08 9.84 3.74
N ALA A 70 -8.15 10.17 2.45
CA ALA A 70 -7.94 11.53 1.95
C ALA A 70 -8.93 12.54 2.53
N GLY A 71 -10.18 12.13 2.79
CA GLY A 71 -11.19 12.97 3.43
C GLY A 71 -10.90 13.32 4.90
N LYS A 72 -9.88 12.70 5.51
CA LYS A 72 -9.50 12.89 6.92
C LYS A 72 -8.05 13.37 7.10
N VAL A 73 -7.26 13.39 6.02
CA VAL A 73 -5.82 13.69 6.05
C VAL A 73 -5.50 14.89 5.17
N THR A 74 -4.88 15.90 5.76
CA THR A 74 -4.47 17.13 5.06
C THR A 74 -2.99 17.17 4.71
N ASN A 75 -2.13 16.49 5.47
CA ASN A 75 -0.69 16.38 5.21
C ASN A 75 -0.32 14.90 4.98
N TRP A 76 0.35 14.64 3.85
CA TRP A 76 0.72 13.31 3.39
C TRP A 76 2.21 12.97 3.57
N ASP A 77 3.03 13.87 4.12
CA ASP A 77 4.50 13.72 4.26
C ASP A 77 4.89 12.46 5.05
N ASN A 78 4.02 12.04 5.97
CA ASN A 78 4.21 10.87 6.82
C ASN A 78 3.31 9.69 6.45
N VAL A 79 2.76 9.68 5.23
CA VAL A 79 1.89 8.61 4.70
C VAL A 79 2.61 7.81 3.62
N VAL A 80 2.42 6.50 3.68
CA VAL A 80 2.74 5.56 2.59
C VAL A 80 1.46 4.81 2.27
N LEU A 81 1.13 4.68 0.98
CA LEU A 81 0.07 3.79 0.55
C LEU A 81 0.64 2.42 0.23
N ALA A 82 0.04 1.37 0.77
CA ALA A 82 0.38 -0.01 0.43
C ALA A 82 -0.78 -0.63 -0.36
N TYR A 83 -0.55 -0.94 -1.64
CA TYR A 83 -1.51 -1.65 -2.46
C TYR A 83 -1.37 -3.16 -2.25
N GLU A 84 -2.41 -3.80 -1.72
CA GLU A 84 -2.52 -5.23 -1.51
C GLU A 84 -3.41 -5.86 -2.58
N PRO A 85 -2.88 -6.60 -3.56
CA PRO A 85 -3.70 -7.39 -4.48
C PRO A 85 -4.31 -8.60 -3.75
N VAL A 86 -5.33 -8.40 -2.91
CA VAL A 86 -5.91 -9.45 -2.05
C VAL A 86 -6.38 -10.64 -2.89
N TRP A 87 -6.85 -10.36 -4.10
CA TRP A 87 -7.18 -11.37 -5.11
C TRP A 87 -6.04 -12.36 -5.46
N ALA A 88 -4.77 -12.02 -5.20
CA ALA A 88 -3.59 -12.82 -5.44
C ALA A 88 -2.89 -13.29 -4.13
N ILE A 89 -3.50 -13.06 -2.96
CA ILE A 89 -2.97 -13.48 -1.66
C ILE A 89 -3.72 -14.75 -1.22
N GLY A 90 -3.02 -15.88 -1.19
CA GLY A 90 -3.60 -17.15 -0.72
C GLY A 90 -4.62 -17.79 -1.67
N THR A 91 -4.84 -17.25 -2.87
CA THR A 91 -5.81 -17.74 -3.86
C THR A 91 -5.22 -18.69 -4.91
N GLY A 92 -3.89 -18.87 -4.90
CA GLY A 92 -3.17 -19.59 -5.96
C GLY A 92 -2.97 -18.79 -7.25
N LYS A 93 -3.58 -17.60 -7.37
CA LYS A 93 -3.27 -16.64 -8.44
C LYS A 93 -2.03 -15.83 -8.08
N VAL A 94 -1.27 -15.43 -9.10
CA VAL A 94 -0.05 -14.62 -8.94
C VAL A 94 -0.23 -13.33 -9.73
N ALA A 95 -0.10 -12.20 -9.06
CA ALA A 95 -0.08 -10.90 -9.71
C ALA A 95 1.26 -10.68 -10.43
N THR A 96 1.21 -10.30 -11.70
CA THR A 96 2.40 -9.97 -12.48
C THR A 96 2.89 -8.56 -12.15
N PRO A 97 4.18 -8.23 -12.40
CA PRO A 97 4.68 -6.86 -12.24
C PRO A 97 3.88 -5.82 -13.05
N ALA A 98 3.42 -6.18 -14.24
CA ALA A 98 2.58 -5.30 -15.06
C ALA A 98 1.20 -5.01 -14.41
N GLN A 99 0.57 -6.02 -13.78
CA GLN A 99 -0.68 -5.83 -13.05
C GLN A 99 -0.49 -4.99 -11.78
N ALA A 100 0.65 -5.11 -11.11
CA ALA A 100 0.99 -4.22 -9.99
C ALA A 100 1.18 -2.78 -10.48
N GLN A 101 1.93 -2.58 -11.56
CA GLN A 101 2.18 -1.27 -12.16
C GLN A 101 0.88 -0.59 -12.62
N GLU A 102 -0.04 -1.33 -13.22
CA GLU A 102 -1.35 -0.81 -13.65
C GLU A 102 -2.08 -0.13 -12.49
N VAL A 103 -2.26 -0.84 -11.37
CA VAL A 103 -2.99 -0.29 -10.22
C VAL A 103 -2.23 0.86 -9.56
N HIS A 104 -0.91 0.75 -9.44
CA HIS A 104 -0.10 1.84 -8.87
C HIS A 104 -0.17 3.12 -9.71
N CYS A 105 -0.13 3.01 -11.05
CA CYS A 105 -0.23 4.14 -11.96
C CYS A 105 -1.60 4.82 -11.84
N GLU A 106 -2.69 4.04 -11.87
CA GLU A 106 -4.04 4.57 -11.73
C GLU A 106 -4.30 5.18 -10.35
N LEU A 107 -3.74 4.60 -9.29
CA LEU A 107 -3.79 5.18 -7.95
C LEU A 107 -3.03 6.50 -7.87
N ARG A 108 -1.86 6.62 -8.52
CA ARG A 108 -1.12 7.89 -8.58
C ARG A 108 -1.88 8.95 -9.36
N LYS A 109 -2.53 8.60 -10.47
CA LYS A 109 -3.45 9.50 -11.19
C LYS A 109 -4.60 9.95 -10.30
N TRP A 110 -5.20 9.02 -9.57
CA TRP A 110 -6.27 9.36 -8.62
C TRP A 110 -5.80 10.36 -7.56
N LEU A 111 -4.62 10.18 -6.96
CA LEU A 111 -4.03 11.13 -6.02
C LEU A 111 -3.81 12.51 -6.67
N HIS A 112 -3.31 12.53 -7.90
CA HIS A 112 -3.05 13.77 -8.63
C HIS A 112 -4.34 14.59 -8.80
N GLU A 113 -5.42 13.92 -9.19
CA GLU A 113 -6.72 14.56 -9.46
C GLU A 113 -7.49 14.93 -8.19
N ASN A 114 -7.39 14.12 -7.12
CA ASN A 114 -8.28 14.25 -5.95
C ASN A 114 -7.60 14.87 -4.73
N VAL A 115 -6.27 14.89 -4.68
CA VAL A 115 -5.50 15.37 -3.52
C VAL A 115 -4.53 16.48 -3.94
N GLY A 116 -3.80 16.29 -5.03
CA GLY A 116 -2.94 17.32 -5.63
C GLY A 116 -1.67 16.73 -6.25
N GLY A 117 -1.14 17.40 -7.27
CA GLY A 117 0.01 16.91 -8.05
C GLY A 117 1.28 16.68 -7.23
N ASP A 118 1.63 17.62 -6.33
CA ASP A 118 2.81 17.50 -5.47
C ASP A 118 2.70 16.32 -4.48
N ILE A 119 1.49 16.06 -3.98
CA ILE A 119 1.20 14.93 -3.09
C ILE A 119 1.30 13.62 -3.87
N ALA A 120 0.76 13.56 -5.08
CA ALA A 120 0.85 12.38 -5.94
C ALA A 120 2.29 12.05 -6.34
N ALA A 121 3.13 13.05 -6.56
CA ALA A 121 4.54 12.87 -6.90
C ALA A 121 5.40 12.44 -5.71
N SER A 122 5.09 12.90 -4.50
CA SER A 122 5.90 12.63 -3.29
C SER A 122 5.43 11.41 -2.48
N THR A 123 4.15 11.03 -2.58
CA THR A 123 3.61 9.89 -1.86
C THR A 123 4.17 8.58 -2.42
N ARG A 124 4.76 7.78 -1.53
CA ARG A 124 5.22 6.44 -1.89
C ARG A 124 4.04 5.48 -1.95
N ILE A 125 3.93 4.77 -3.06
CA ILE A 125 2.97 3.68 -3.27
C ILE A 125 3.76 2.38 -3.33
N ILE A 126 3.70 1.59 -2.25
CA ILE A 126 4.42 0.33 -2.12
C ILE A 126 3.52 -0.86 -2.43
N TYR A 127 4.10 -1.91 -2.99
CA TYR A 127 3.38 -3.13 -3.35
C TYR A 127 3.35 -4.10 -2.16
N GLY A 128 2.16 -4.50 -1.74
CA GLY A 128 1.88 -5.38 -0.59
C GLY A 128 1.48 -6.80 -0.97
N GLY A 129 1.64 -7.21 -2.24
CA GLY A 129 1.42 -8.59 -2.65
C GLY A 129 2.59 -9.51 -2.30
N SER A 130 2.61 -10.71 -2.90
CA SER A 130 3.71 -11.67 -2.69
C SER A 130 5.03 -11.16 -3.29
N VAL A 131 5.97 -10.82 -2.42
CA VAL A 131 7.33 -10.38 -2.78
C VAL A 131 8.36 -11.36 -2.22
N ASN A 132 9.31 -11.75 -3.06
CA ASN A 132 10.45 -12.60 -2.73
C ASN A 132 11.68 -12.18 -3.54
N GLY A 133 12.83 -12.81 -3.28
CA GLY A 133 14.10 -12.53 -3.93
C GLY A 133 14.09 -12.79 -5.43
N ALA A 134 13.20 -13.67 -5.92
CA ALA A 134 13.08 -13.96 -7.35
C ALA A 134 12.33 -12.86 -8.12
N ASN A 135 11.33 -12.20 -7.51
CA ASN A 135 10.49 -11.21 -8.21
C ASN A 135 10.73 -9.74 -7.81
N CYS A 136 11.41 -9.48 -6.69
CA CYS A 136 11.57 -8.12 -6.14
C CYS A 136 12.23 -7.14 -7.12
N LYS A 137 13.17 -7.57 -7.95
CA LYS A 137 13.85 -6.68 -8.92
C LYS A 137 12.92 -6.27 -10.06
N GLU A 138 12.11 -7.19 -10.57
CA GLU A 138 11.15 -6.90 -11.66
C GLU A 138 10.02 -6.00 -11.19
N LEU A 139 9.56 -6.17 -9.95
CA LEU A 139 8.60 -5.27 -9.31
C LEU A 139 9.23 -3.90 -9.03
N ALA A 140 10.46 -3.84 -8.52
CA ALA A 140 11.18 -2.58 -8.27
C ALA A 140 11.45 -1.78 -9.56
N ALA A 141 11.55 -2.46 -10.71
CA ALA A 141 11.74 -1.82 -12.01
C ALA A 141 10.47 -1.10 -12.52
N GLN A 142 9.30 -1.39 -11.96
CA GLN A 142 8.07 -0.74 -12.39
C GLN A 142 8.06 0.75 -11.99
N PRO A 143 7.68 1.68 -12.88
CA PRO A 143 7.78 3.12 -12.64
C PRO A 143 7.11 3.60 -11.35
N ASP A 144 5.88 3.16 -11.08
CA ASP A 144 5.03 3.66 -9.98
C ASP A 144 5.06 2.77 -8.72
N VAL A 145 5.85 1.68 -8.74
CA VAL A 145 6.07 0.83 -7.57
C VAL A 145 7.25 1.35 -6.77
N ASP A 146 7.01 1.93 -5.60
CA ASP A 146 8.03 2.66 -4.82
C ASP A 146 8.71 1.82 -3.72
N GLY A 147 8.37 0.54 -3.63
CA GLY A 147 8.87 -0.36 -2.60
C GLY A 147 7.88 -1.46 -2.27
N PHE A 148 8.07 -2.10 -1.11
CA PHE A 148 7.31 -3.30 -0.73
C PHE A 148 6.82 -3.28 0.71
N LEU A 149 5.61 -3.81 0.93
CA LEU A 149 5.14 -4.28 2.23
C LEU A 149 5.23 -5.80 2.25
N VAL A 150 6.31 -6.34 2.81
CA VAL A 150 6.66 -7.76 2.68
C VAL A 150 6.04 -8.58 3.83
N GLY A 151 5.26 -9.60 3.47
CA GLY A 151 4.70 -10.57 4.42
C GLY A 151 5.73 -11.63 4.87
N GLY A 152 5.47 -12.92 4.62
CA GLY A 152 6.25 -14.03 5.18
C GLY A 152 7.76 -14.04 4.85
N ALA A 153 8.18 -13.43 3.73
CA ALA A 153 9.61 -13.31 3.41
C ALA A 153 10.35 -12.33 4.35
N SER A 154 9.66 -11.43 5.06
CA SER A 154 10.26 -10.54 6.07
C SER A 154 10.83 -11.28 7.28
N LEU A 155 10.39 -12.53 7.51
CA LEU A 155 10.85 -13.40 8.59
C LEU A 155 12.07 -14.24 8.19
N LYS A 156 12.60 -14.04 6.98
CA LYS A 156 13.69 -14.85 6.40
C LYS A 156 14.91 -13.97 6.07
N PRO A 157 16.13 -14.54 6.01
CA PRO A 157 17.32 -13.79 5.57
C PRO A 157 17.19 -13.14 4.19
N GLU A 158 16.39 -13.75 3.32
CA GLU A 158 16.04 -13.24 1.98
C GLU A 158 15.44 -11.83 1.99
N PHE A 159 14.87 -11.36 3.11
CA PHE A 159 14.40 -9.99 3.24
C PHE A 159 15.49 -8.94 2.91
N VAL A 160 16.75 -9.26 3.21
CA VAL A 160 17.90 -8.41 2.86
C VAL A 160 18.05 -8.25 1.35
N ASP A 161 17.76 -9.30 0.57
CA ASP A 161 17.86 -9.25 -0.89
C ASP A 161 16.69 -8.46 -1.50
N ILE A 162 15.51 -8.52 -0.88
CA ILE A 162 14.38 -7.67 -1.24
C ILE A 162 14.70 -6.19 -0.98
N ILE A 163 15.35 -5.86 0.15
CA ILE A 163 15.79 -4.49 0.44
C ILE A 163 16.80 -4.02 -0.64
N LYS A 164 17.75 -4.87 -1.02
CA LYS A 164 18.74 -4.56 -2.07
C LYS A 164 18.13 -4.31 -3.44
N ALA A 165 16.89 -4.75 -3.71
CA ALA A 165 16.19 -4.43 -4.96
C ALA A 165 15.98 -2.92 -5.16
N ALA A 166 16.05 -2.10 -4.11
CA ALA A 166 16.06 -0.64 -4.23
C ALA A 166 17.18 -0.10 -5.14
N MET A 167 18.26 -0.85 -5.35
CA MET A 167 19.32 -0.47 -6.29
C MET A 167 18.85 -0.47 -7.76
N VAL A 168 17.73 -1.12 -8.09
CA VAL A 168 17.13 -1.08 -9.43
C VAL A 168 16.57 0.30 -9.76
N LYS A 169 16.06 1.03 -8.76
CA LYS A 169 15.54 2.40 -8.90
C LYS A 169 16.65 3.46 -9.02
N LYS A 170 17.92 3.11 -8.75
CA LYS A 170 19.05 4.00 -9.00
C LYS A 170 19.36 4.00 -10.49
N ASN A 171 18.63 4.79 -11.26
CA ASN A 171 19.01 5.36 -12.56
C ASN A 171 18.07 6.53 -12.87
#